data_AF-F2USG0-F1
#
_entry.id   AF-F2USG0-F1
#
_cell.length_a   1.000
_cell.length_b   1.000
_cell.length_c   1.000
_cell.angle_alpha   90.00
_cell.angle_beta   90.00
_cell.angle_gamma   90.00
#
_symmetry.space_group_name_H-M   'P 1'
#
loop_
_entity.id
_entity.type
_entity.pdbx_description
1 polymer ?
#
loop_
_entity_poly.entity_id
_entity_poly.type
_entity_poly.pdbx_seq_one_letter_code
_entity_poly.pdbx_strand_id
1 'polypeptide(L)'
;MGSRQDTGPQARKPPKSMLYTRTGDKGTSQLYTGQRRPKTDIVFECLGHVDELNSQFGLVREHLDARLLHDVDADLHEIQCLLMELGTHIASPGVVSVKDFDDDATNLKWLERRIDELDSELPPLRNFILPSGGKAAAHMHLARCVCRRAERALVHLRQCSNDDDNDDNGSDDDDDDDSGGACSAAALKFINRLSDFAFCCARVCAFRTGGIETVFQSKPDRRHIHTRAATSKEARAHGGGSGSSQVLVVAAVAVAAAVCGAAIMHTVRRHS
;
A
#
# COMPACT_ATOMS: atom_id res chain seq x y z
N MET A 1 63.06 -38.09 20.61
CA MET A 1 62.30 -37.58 19.45
C MET A 1 60.96 -37.06 19.95
N GLY A 2 60.84 -35.75 20.19
CA GLY A 2 59.58 -35.10 20.54
C GLY A 2 58.91 -34.59 19.28
N SER A 3 57.78 -35.18 18.91
CA SER A 3 56.96 -34.82 17.76
C SER A 3 56.39 -33.41 17.93
N ARG A 4 56.83 -32.47 17.09
CA ARG A 4 56.17 -31.16 16.92
C ARG A 4 54.80 -31.41 16.28
N GLN A 5 53.73 -31.10 17.01
CA GLN A 5 52.40 -31.01 16.43
C GLN A 5 52.36 -29.75 15.57
N ASP A 6 52.24 -29.96 14.26
CA ASP A 6 52.00 -28.94 13.26
C ASP A 6 50.59 -28.38 13.47
N THR A 7 50.48 -27.22 14.11
CA THR A 7 49.21 -26.52 14.26
C THR A 7 49.04 -25.65 13.03
N GLY A 8 48.35 -26.20 12.02
CA GLY A 8 48.01 -25.47 10.79
C GLY A 8 47.30 -24.14 11.10
N PRO A 9 47.38 -23.16 10.18
CA PRO A 9 46.85 -21.82 10.41
C PRO A 9 45.36 -21.88 10.74
N GLN A 10 45.01 -21.52 11.98
CA GLN A 10 43.62 -21.39 12.40
C GLN A 10 42.94 -20.32 11.53
N ALA A 11 41.92 -20.73 10.77
CA ALA A 11 41.12 -19.82 9.97
C ALA A 11 40.57 -18.71 10.86
N ARG A 12 40.93 -17.45 10.56
CA ARG A 12 40.46 -16.29 11.31
C ARG A 12 38.93 -16.22 11.21
N LYS A 13 38.25 -16.24 12.36
CA LYS A 13 36.80 -16.08 12.45
C LYS A 13 36.40 -14.75 11.78
N PRO A 14 35.38 -14.73 10.90
CA PRO A 14 34.99 -13.50 10.22
C PRO A 14 34.63 -12.42 11.25
N PRO A 15 34.94 -11.14 10.96
CA PRO A 15 34.67 -10.04 11.87
C PRO A 15 33.16 -9.99 12.17
N LYS A 16 32.82 -9.81 13.44
CA LYS A 16 31.43 -9.68 13.87
C LYS A 16 30.88 -8.35 13.37
N SER A 17 29.75 -8.38 12.67
CA SER A 17 29.02 -7.15 12.29
C SER A 17 28.67 -6.36 13.56
N MET A 18 29.15 -5.13 13.64
CA MET A 18 28.86 -4.21 14.75
C MET A 18 27.47 -3.61 14.55
N LEU A 19 26.44 -4.34 14.93
CA LEU A 19 25.04 -3.95 14.73
C LEU A 19 24.56 -2.84 15.68
N TYR A 20 25.12 -2.74 16.90
CA TYR A 20 24.76 -1.70 17.86
C TYR A 20 26.00 -0.95 18.34
N THR A 21 25.94 0.38 18.29
CA THR A 21 27.06 1.27 18.67
C THR A 21 26.78 2.08 19.93
N ARG A 22 25.53 2.08 20.43
CA ARG A 22 25.03 2.86 21.58
C ARG A 22 25.13 4.38 21.43
N THR A 23 25.57 4.88 20.27
CA THR A 23 25.69 6.33 20.05
C THR A 23 24.32 7.00 20.08
N GLY A 24 23.26 6.28 19.69
CA GLY A 24 21.88 6.78 19.63
C GLY A 24 21.09 6.79 20.94
N ASP A 25 21.70 6.39 22.07
CA ASP A 25 20.99 6.20 23.35
C ASP A 25 20.51 7.51 23.98
N LYS A 26 21.13 8.64 23.60
CA LYS A 26 20.73 9.98 24.05
C LYS A 26 19.60 10.60 23.20
N GLY A 27 18.93 9.83 22.35
CA GLY A 27 17.83 10.31 21.52
C GLY A 27 18.23 11.05 20.25
N THR A 28 19.51 11.05 19.88
CA THR A 28 20.02 11.68 18.64
C THR A 28 20.58 10.63 17.68
N SER A 29 20.54 10.87 16.37
CA SER A 29 21.19 10.03 15.36
C SER A 29 22.01 10.89 14.40
N GLN A 30 22.84 10.26 13.57
CA GLN A 30 23.71 10.92 12.61
C GLN A 30 23.20 10.64 11.18
N LEU A 31 23.09 11.68 10.37
CA LEU A 31 22.83 11.57 8.92
C LEU A 31 24.06 11.05 8.19
N TYR A 32 23.90 10.67 6.92
CA TYR A 32 25.01 10.23 6.08
C TYR A 32 26.06 11.34 5.90
N THR A 33 25.62 12.60 5.93
CA THR A 33 26.46 13.81 5.88
C THR A 33 27.34 14.01 7.12
N GLY A 34 27.14 13.21 8.17
CA GLY A 34 27.82 13.36 9.45
C GLY A 34 27.12 14.35 10.41
N GLN A 35 26.09 15.07 9.96
CA GLN A 35 25.30 15.95 10.82
C GLN A 35 24.52 15.14 11.85
N ARG A 36 24.55 15.59 13.12
CA ARG A 36 23.82 14.94 14.22
C ARG A 36 22.53 15.69 14.53
N ARG A 37 21.41 14.98 14.51
CA ARG A 37 20.06 15.52 14.68
C ARG A 37 19.27 14.70 15.73
N PRO A 38 18.28 15.29 16.41
CA PRO A 38 17.39 14.52 17.29
C PRO A 38 16.63 13.47 16.46
N LYS A 39 16.32 12.29 17.04
CA LYS A 39 15.57 11.23 16.35
C LYS A 39 14.13 11.62 15.98
N THR A 40 13.63 12.70 16.57
CA THR A 40 12.32 13.31 16.29
C THR A 40 12.37 14.31 15.13
N ASP A 41 13.55 14.54 14.53
CA ASP A 41 13.67 15.36 13.32
C ASP A 41 12.91 14.70 12.16
N ILE A 42 12.21 15.53 11.37
CA ILE A 42 11.37 15.10 10.24
C ILE A 42 12.14 14.25 9.23
N VAL A 43 13.44 14.47 9.04
CA VAL A 43 14.28 13.63 8.17
C VAL A 43 14.24 12.17 8.63
N PHE A 44 14.36 11.90 9.93
CA PHE A 44 14.32 10.53 10.45
C PHE A 44 12.91 9.93 10.45
N GLU A 45 11.87 10.76 10.60
CA GLU A 45 10.48 10.31 10.44
C GLU A 45 10.21 9.85 9.00
N CYS A 46 10.63 10.65 8.01
CA CYS A 46 10.57 10.27 6.59
C CYS A 46 11.33 8.97 6.31
N LEU A 47 12.58 8.87 6.77
CA LEU A 47 13.38 7.64 6.62
C LEU A 47 12.69 6.43 7.23
N GLY A 48 12.14 6.58 8.44
CA GLY A 48 11.42 5.51 9.11
C GLY A 48 10.16 5.07 8.35
N HIS A 49 9.41 6.01 7.76
CA HIS A 49 8.23 5.68 6.98
C HIS A 49 8.56 5.02 5.63
N VAL A 50 9.63 5.45 4.96
CA VAL A 50 10.12 4.83 3.72
C VAL A 50 10.64 3.41 4.00
N ASP A 51 11.38 3.21 5.10
CA ASP A 51 11.88 1.90 5.52
C ASP A 51 10.74 0.95 5.93
N GLU A 52 9.73 1.46 6.63
CA GLU A 52 8.53 0.69 6.98
C GLU A 52 7.74 0.28 5.73
N LEU A 53 7.63 1.18 4.74
CA LEU A 53 7.02 0.85 3.46
C LEU A 53 7.80 -0.25 2.73
N ASN A 54 9.13 -0.11 2.66
CA ASN A 54 10.00 -1.08 2.02
C ASN A 54 9.89 -2.47 2.68
N SER A 55 9.87 -2.50 4.02
CA SER A 55 9.65 -3.71 4.81
C SER A 55 8.27 -4.32 4.55
N GLN A 56 7.23 -3.49 4.42
CA GLN A 56 5.87 -3.94 4.12
C GLN A 56 5.78 -4.57 2.72
N PHE A 57 6.47 -4.03 1.72
CA PHE A 57 6.57 -4.68 0.40
C PHE A 57 7.34 -6.01 0.48
N GLY A 58 8.43 -6.07 1.26
CA GLY A 58 9.12 -7.33 1.54
C GLY A 58 8.20 -8.40 2.12
N LEU A 59 7.32 -8.04 3.07
CA LEU A 59 6.32 -8.94 3.61
C LEU A 59 5.26 -9.37 2.57
N VAL A 60 4.85 -8.47 1.68
CA VAL A 60 3.91 -8.81 0.60
C VAL A 60 4.51 -9.89 -0.32
N ARG A 61 5.80 -9.77 -0.65
CA ARG A 61 6.52 -10.72 -1.52
C ARG A 61 6.48 -12.16 -0.97
N GLU A 62 6.60 -12.33 0.34
CA GLU A 62 6.46 -13.63 1.04
C GLU A 62 5.05 -14.24 0.95
N HIS A 63 4.07 -13.48 0.48
CA HIS A 63 2.69 -13.93 0.31
C HIS A 63 2.26 -14.04 -1.16
N LEU A 64 3.11 -13.70 -2.12
CA LEU A 64 2.81 -13.84 -3.54
C LEU A 64 2.87 -15.30 -3.98
N ASP A 65 1.89 -15.73 -4.79
CA ASP A 65 1.98 -17.02 -5.48
C ASP A 65 3.00 -16.90 -6.62
N ALA A 66 4.13 -17.61 -6.49
CA ALA A 66 5.25 -17.52 -7.40
C ALA A 66 4.92 -17.90 -8.87
N ARG A 67 3.80 -18.57 -9.14
CA ARG A 67 3.38 -18.89 -10.51
C ARG A 67 2.50 -17.79 -11.10
N LEU A 68 1.57 -17.26 -10.30
CA LEU A 68 0.54 -16.34 -10.76
C LEU A 68 0.95 -14.86 -10.67
N LEU A 69 1.94 -14.54 -9.83
CA LEU A 69 2.30 -13.17 -9.45
C LEU A 69 3.82 -12.91 -9.55
N HIS A 70 4.53 -13.61 -10.43
CA HIS A 70 5.98 -13.47 -10.60
C HIS A 70 6.39 -12.09 -11.17
N ASP A 71 5.57 -11.51 -12.02
CA ASP A 71 5.71 -10.15 -12.55
C ASP A 71 5.51 -9.11 -11.44
N VAL A 72 4.49 -9.29 -10.60
CA VAL A 72 4.26 -8.43 -9.44
C VAL A 72 5.42 -8.54 -8.44
N ASP A 73 5.99 -9.73 -8.22
CA ASP A 73 7.18 -9.88 -7.36
C ASP A 73 8.39 -9.14 -7.92
N ALA A 74 8.60 -9.20 -9.24
CA ALA A 74 9.67 -8.47 -9.91
C ALA A 74 9.48 -6.96 -9.80
N ASP A 75 8.26 -6.45 -10.01
CA ASP A 75 7.94 -5.03 -9.84
C ASP A 75 8.19 -4.58 -8.39
N LEU A 76 7.77 -5.38 -7.40
CA LEU A 76 8.01 -5.07 -6.00
C LEU A 76 9.50 -5.07 -5.66
N HIS A 77 10.29 -6.00 -6.22
CA HIS A 77 11.73 -5.99 -6.02
C HIS A 77 12.37 -4.68 -6.50
N GLU A 78 12.00 -4.22 -7.69
CA GLU A 78 12.48 -2.96 -8.24
C GLU A 78 12.07 -1.78 -7.35
N ILE A 79 10.82 -1.75 -6.90
CA ILE A 79 10.31 -0.73 -5.98
C ILE A 79 11.09 -0.74 -4.65
N GLN A 80 11.43 -1.91 -4.10
CA GLN A 80 12.23 -1.99 -2.87
C GLN A 80 13.63 -1.39 -3.06
N CYS A 81 14.23 -1.55 -4.24
CA CYS A 81 15.49 -0.91 -4.60
C CYS A 81 15.33 0.61 -4.71
N LEU A 82 14.32 1.09 -5.43
CA LEU A 82 14.02 2.53 -5.57
C LEU A 82 13.70 3.21 -4.23
N LEU A 83 13.01 2.53 -3.31
CA LEU A 83 12.77 3.05 -1.96
C LEU A 83 14.05 3.14 -1.12
N MET A 84 15.00 2.23 -1.32
CA MET A 84 16.31 2.30 -0.68
C MET A 84 17.14 3.47 -1.21
N GLU A 85 17.10 3.69 -2.52
CA GLU A 85 17.69 4.86 -3.17
C GLU A 85 17.06 6.15 -2.62
N LEU A 86 15.74 6.27 -2.64
CA LEU A 86 15.01 7.41 -2.06
C LEU A 86 15.41 7.65 -0.59
N GLY A 87 15.54 6.59 0.23
CA GLY A 87 16.04 6.71 1.59
C GLY A 87 17.46 7.28 1.68
N THR A 88 18.33 6.91 0.75
CA THR A 88 19.70 7.46 0.66
C THR A 88 19.69 8.95 0.34
N HIS A 89 18.83 9.37 -0.59
CA HIS A 89 18.62 10.79 -0.92
C HIS A 89 18.12 11.58 0.31
N ILE A 90 17.07 11.10 0.99
CA ILE A 90 16.53 11.75 2.19
C ILE A 90 17.59 11.85 3.31
N ALA A 91 18.44 10.82 3.46
CA ALA A 91 19.48 10.79 4.49
C ALA A 91 20.70 11.69 4.19
N SER A 92 20.79 12.25 2.99
CA SER A 92 21.98 12.95 2.48
C SER A 92 21.70 14.39 1.99
N PRO A 93 20.98 15.22 2.78
CA PRO A 93 20.60 16.56 2.34
C PRO A 93 21.84 17.39 1.98
N GLY A 94 21.84 17.99 0.78
CA GLY A 94 22.94 18.83 0.26
C GLY A 94 24.19 18.09 -0.22
N VAL A 95 24.27 16.75 -0.11
CA VAL A 95 25.39 15.93 -0.61
C VAL A 95 24.99 15.10 -1.82
N VAL A 96 23.84 14.45 -1.74
CA VAL A 96 23.15 13.87 -2.89
C VAL A 96 21.84 14.61 -2.93
N SER A 97 21.57 15.32 -4.02
CA SER A 97 20.34 16.06 -4.08
C SER A 97 19.19 15.06 -4.12
N VAL A 98 18.14 15.25 -3.32
CA VAL A 98 16.91 14.47 -3.53
C VAL A 98 16.32 14.79 -4.89
N LYS A 99 16.67 15.95 -5.48
CA LYS A 99 16.32 16.36 -6.84
C LYS A 99 16.67 15.26 -7.83
N ASP A 100 17.91 14.78 -7.77
CA ASP A 100 18.46 13.71 -8.60
C ASP A 100 17.67 12.38 -8.56
N PHE A 101 16.78 12.19 -7.58
CA PHE A 101 15.86 11.06 -7.61
C PHE A 101 14.86 11.22 -8.75
N ASP A 102 15.03 10.41 -9.80
CA ASP A 102 14.11 10.32 -10.94
C ASP A 102 13.97 11.63 -11.74
N ASP A 103 15.07 12.36 -11.94
CA ASP A 103 15.12 13.64 -12.68
C ASP A 103 14.48 13.58 -14.09
N ASP A 104 14.64 12.46 -14.79
CA ASP A 104 14.09 12.26 -16.15
C ASP A 104 12.67 11.65 -16.14
N ALA A 105 12.10 11.49 -14.94
CA ALA A 105 10.85 10.81 -14.67
C ALA A 105 10.78 9.38 -15.24
N THR A 106 11.92 8.71 -15.41
CA THR A 106 11.97 7.33 -15.94
C THR A 106 11.26 6.35 -15.02
N ASN A 107 11.49 6.41 -13.71
CA ASN A 107 10.86 5.54 -12.72
C ASN A 107 9.37 5.85 -12.58
N LEU A 108 8.99 7.14 -12.57
CA LEU A 108 7.59 7.55 -12.57
C LEU A 108 6.83 7.02 -13.79
N LYS A 109 7.38 7.21 -15.01
CA LYS A 109 6.77 6.71 -16.26
C LYS A 109 6.72 5.18 -16.30
N TRP A 110 7.74 4.51 -15.77
CA TRP A 110 7.74 3.06 -15.63
C TRP A 110 6.59 2.60 -14.74
N LEU A 111 6.41 3.24 -13.58
CA LEU A 111 5.37 2.91 -12.63
C LEU A 111 3.96 3.16 -13.21
N GLU A 112 3.75 4.29 -13.89
CA GLU A 112 2.48 4.61 -14.57
C GLU A 112 2.15 3.57 -15.64
N ARG A 113 3.12 3.19 -16.48
CA ARG A 113 2.94 2.13 -17.46
C ARG A 113 2.57 0.79 -16.81
N ARG A 114 3.22 0.43 -15.69
CA ARG A 114 2.87 -0.81 -14.96
C ARG A 114 1.46 -0.75 -14.38
N ILE A 115 1.00 0.39 -13.88
CA ILE A 115 -0.38 0.57 -13.45
C ILE A 115 -1.35 0.31 -14.60
N ASP A 116 -1.10 0.92 -15.76
CA ASP A 116 -1.95 0.76 -16.94
C ASP A 116 -2.02 -0.69 -17.42
N GLU A 117 -0.87 -1.38 -17.47
CA GLU A 117 -0.78 -2.79 -17.85
C GLU A 117 -1.56 -3.68 -16.88
N LEU A 118 -1.40 -3.47 -15.57
CA LEU A 118 -2.07 -4.24 -14.52
C LEU A 118 -3.57 -3.93 -14.40
N ASP A 119 -4.00 -2.69 -14.66
CA ASP A 119 -5.43 -2.34 -14.61
C ASP A 119 -6.17 -2.91 -15.84
N SER A 120 -5.49 -3.06 -16.98
CA SER A 120 -6.09 -3.57 -18.22
C SER A 120 -6.63 -5.01 -18.13
N GLU A 121 -6.13 -5.82 -17.19
CA GLU A 121 -6.62 -7.18 -16.93
C GLU A 121 -7.80 -7.21 -15.93
N LEU A 122 -8.04 -6.12 -15.21
CA LEU A 122 -9.01 -6.10 -14.12
C LEU A 122 -10.43 -5.79 -14.61
N PRO A 123 -11.45 -6.35 -13.93
CA PRO A 123 -12.82 -5.88 -14.15
C PRO A 123 -12.95 -4.40 -13.73
N PRO A 124 -13.76 -3.59 -14.46
CA PRO A 124 -13.92 -2.18 -14.14
C PRO A 124 -14.39 -1.94 -12.69
N LEU A 125 -13.68 -1.07 -11.96
CA LEU A 125 -14.02 -0.72 -10.59
C LEU A 125 -15.19 0.28 -10.56
N ARG A 126 -16.38 -0.19 -10.16
CA ARG A 126 -17.60 0.65 -10.11
C ARG A 126 -17.95 1.16 -8.71
N ASN A 127 -17.42 0.50 -7.69
CA ASN A 127 -17.75 0.78 -6.29
C ASN A 127 -16.47 0.71 -5.46
N PHE A 128 -16.46 1.36 -4.30
CA PHE A 128 -15.40 1.18 -3.32
C PHE A 128 -15.33 -0.28 -2.86
N ILE A 129 -14.12 -0.79 -2.73
CA ILE A 129 -13.85 -2.12 -2.19
C ILE A 129 -13.25 -2.00 -0.79
N LEU A 130 -13.60 -2.94 0.07
CA LEU A 130 -12.93 -3.14 1.34
C LEU A 130 -11.55 -3.77 1.07
N PRO A 131 -10.52 -3.45 1.89
CA PRO A 131 -9.25 -4.16 1.85
C PRO A 131 -9.42 -5.66 2.11
N SER A 132 -9.49 -6.46 1.03
CA SER A 132 -9.74 -7.91 1.07
C SER A 132 -9.05 -8.60 -0.11
N GLY A 133 -9.41 -9.86 -0.41
CA GLY A 133 -8.91 -10.55 -1.60
C GLY A 133 -7.73 -11.51 -1.36
N GLY A 134 -7.44 -11.85 -0.10
CA GLY A 134 -6.37 -12.79 0.27
C GLY A 134 -5.22 -12.12 0.99
N LYS A 135 -4.21 -12.90 1.42
CA LYS A 135 -3.08 -12.40 2.23
C LYS A 135 -2.27 -11.35 1.48
N ALA A 136 -1.82 -11.66 0.27
CA ALA A 136 -1.06 -10.72 -0.57
C ALA A 136 -1.85 -9.43 -0.80
N ALA A 137 -3.11 -9.52 -1.23
CA ALA A 137 -3.96 -8.36 -1.49
C ALA A 137 -4.19 -7.50 -0.23
N ALA A 138 -4.47 -8.12 0.93
CA ALA A 138 -4.66 -7.40 2.19
C ALA A 138 -3.38 -6.68 2.64
N HIS A 139 -2.22 -7.35 2.56
CA HIS A 139 -0.94 -6.73 2.87
C HIS A 139 -0.54 -5.65 1.86
N MET A 140 -0.95 -5.77 0.60
CA MET A 140 -0.75 -4.74 -0.42
C MET A 140 -1.62 -3.49 -0.13
N HIS A 141 -2.87 -3.67 0.30
CA HIS A 141 -3.68 -2.55 0.79
C HIS A 141 -3.11 -1.89 2.04
N LEU A 142 -2.44 -2.64 2.92
CA LEU A 142 -1.70 -2.07 4.04
C LEU A 142 -0.50 -1.26 3.52
N ALA A 143 0.28 -1.80 2.58
CA ALA A 143 1.39 -1.10 1.93
C ALA A 143 0.93 0.25 1.34
N ARG A 144 -0.20 0.27 0.63
CA ARG A 144 -0.83 1.50 0.13
C ARG A 144 -1.08 2.54 1.23
N CYS A 145 -1.55 2.13 2.40
CA CYS A 145 -1.75 3.05 3.53
C CYS A 145 -0.42 3.58 4.09
N VAL A 146 0.62 2.75 4.11
CA VAL A 146 1.98 3.15 4.50
C VAL A 146 2.59 4.10 3.47
N CYS A 147 2.41 3.87 2.16
CA CYS A 147 2.81 4.81 1.09
C CYS A 147 2.27 6.21 1.38
N ARG A 148 0.95 6.31 1.61
CA ARG A 148 0.30 7.59 1.89
C ARG A 148 0.80 8.24 3.19
N ARG A 149 1.29 7.46 4.15
CA ARG A 149 1.89 7.99 5.37
C ARG A 149 3.30 8.52 5.11
N ALA A 150 4.12 7.78 4.36
CA ALA A 150 5.42 8.27 3.90
C ALA A 150 5.26 9.55 3.07
N GLU A 151 4.28 9.59 2.16
CA GLU A 151 3.92 10.78 1.36
C GLU A 151 3.70 12.02 2.23
N ARG A 152 2.87 11.92 3.29
CA ARG A 152 2.60 13.05 4.18
C ARG A 152 3.85 13.53 4.91
N ALA A 153 4.72 12.62 5.34
CA ALA A 153 5.97 13.00 5.98
C ALA A 153 6.91 13.70 4.98
N LEU A 154 7.00 13.23 3.73
CA LEU A 154 7.80 13.87 2.68
C LEU A 154 7.27 15.27 2.34
N VAL A 155 5.94 15.45 2.29
CA VAL A 155 5.33 16.77 2.13
C VAL A 155 5.72 17.70 3.28
N HIS A 156 5.68 17.19 4.52
CA HIS A 156 6.08 17.97 5.69
C HIS A 156 7.57 18.32 5.68
N LEU A 157 8.44 17.38 5.30
CA LEU A 157 9.88 17.62 5.12
C LEU A 157 10.14 18.74 4.10
N ARG A 158 9.45 18.72 2.96
CA ARG A 158 9.56 19.77 1.94
C ARG A 158 9.12 21.13 2.48
N GLN A 159 8.01 21.19 3.22
CA GLN A 159 7.52 22.43 3.84
C GLN A 159 8.52 23.01 4.84
N CYS A 160 9.04 22.18 5.76
CA CYS A 160 10.02 22.63 6.75
C CYS A 160 11.33 23.11 6.12
N SER A 161 11.73 22.55 4.97
CA SER A 161 12.95 23.00 4.28
C SER A 161 12.78 24.38 3.65
N ASN A 162 11.58 24.69 3.14
CA ASN A 162 11.30 26.00 2.53
C ASN A 162 11.17 27.12 3.56
N ASP A 163 10.80 26.81 4.80
CA ASP A 163 10.70 27.80 5.89
C ASP A 163 12.08 28.28 6.38
N ASP A 164 13.12 27.45 6.25
CA ASP A 164 14.50 27.80 6.64
C ASP A 164 15.21 28.71 5.60
N ASP A 165 14.75 28.73 4.34
CA ASP A 165 15.30 29.54 3.25
C ASP A 165 14.61 30.92 3.08
N ASN A 166 13.62 31.25 3.92
CA ASN A 166 12.79 32.46 3.79
C ASN A 166 13.36 33.72 4.48
N ASP A 167 14.67 33.78 4.73
CA ASP A 167 15.39 35.05 4.92
C ASP A 167 15.83 35.58 3.54
N ASP A 168 15.01 36.46 2.94
CA ASP A 168 15.33 37.40 1.85
C ASP A 168 15.06 36.99 0.38
N ASN A 169 13.78 36.83 -0.02
CA ASN A 169 13.13 37.58 -1.13
C ASN A 169 11.80 36.94 -1.54
N GLY A 170 10.71 37.72 -1.45
CA GLY A 170 9.44 37.39 -2.06
C GLY A 170 9.47 37.63 -3.57
N SER A 171 9.41 36.54 -4.35
CA SER A 171 8.98 36.57 -5.74
C SER A 171 7.87 35.54 -5.91
N ASP A 172 6.64 36.05 -6.04
CA ASP A 172 5.41 35.30 -6.35
C ASP A 172 5.39 34.85 -7.83
N ASP A 173 6.34 34.02 -8.25
CA ASP A 173 6.32 33.39 -9.56
C ASP A 173 5.94 31.91 -9.42
N ASP A 174 4.70 31.60 -9.85
CA ASP A 174 4.07 30.27 -9.96
C ASP A 174 4.71 29.36 -11.04
N ASP A 175 6.03 29.44 -11.23
CA ASP A 175 6.77 28.54 -12.10
C ASP A 175 7.45 27.44 -11.26
N ASP A 176 7.63 26.26 -11.86
CA ASP A 176 8.30 25.06 -11.35
C ASP A 176 9.78 25.33 -10.92
N ASP A 177 10.02 26.28 -10.03
CA ASP A 177 11.34 26.60 -9.52
C ASP A 177 11.72 25.57 -8.46
N ASP A 178 12.41 24.56 -8.96
CA ASP A 178 13.21 23.59 -8.24
C ASP A 178 14.33 24.32 -7.47
N SER A 179 13.98 25.07 -6.43
CA SER A 179 14.93 25.77 -5.58
C SER A 179 15.10 25.01 -4.25
N GLY A 180 16.32 24.51 -4.01
CA GLY A 180 16.90 24.22 -2.69
C GLY A 180 16.36 23.12 -1.77
N GLY A 181 15.09 22.71 -1.86
CA GLY A 181 14.46 21.90 -0.80
C GLY A 181 15.04 20.49 -0.59
N ALA A 182 15.03 19.99 0.66
CA ALA A 182 15.54 18.67 1.03
C ALA A 182 14.72 17.48 0.48
N CYS A 183 13.68 17.72 -0.34
CA CYS A 183 12.88 16.70 -0.98
C CYS A 183 12.43 17.14 -2.39
N SER A 184 12.72 16.32 -3.40
CA SER A 184 12.36 16.56 -4.80
C SER A 184 10.86 16.46 -5.07
N ALA A 185 10.39 17.28 -6.01
CA ALA A 185 9.05 17.11 -6.58
C ALA A 185 8.87 15.74 -7.25
N ALA A 186 9.91 15.18 -7.86
CA ALA A 186 9.88 13.86 -8.50
C ALA A 186 9.67 12.74 -7.46
N ALA A 187 10.38 12.78 -6.34
CA ALA A 187 10.19 11.82 -5.24
C ALA A 187 8.76 11.83 -4.67
N LEU A 188 8.17 13.02 -4.52
CA LEU A 188 6.77 13.17 -4.09
C LEU A 188 5.79 12.58 -5.11
N LYS A 189 5.97 12.89 -6.40
CA LYS A 189 5.14 12.34 -7.49
C LYS A 189 5.25 10.81 -7.53
N PHE A 190 6.45 10.26 -7.37
CA PHE A 190 6.69 8.82 -7.35
C PHE A 190 5.97 8.14 -6.17
N ILE A 191 6.13 8.63 -4.94
CA ILE A 191 5.47 8.05 -3.77
C ILE A 191 3.94 8.17 -3.83
N ASN A 192 3.43 9.29 -4.36
CA ASN A 192 2.00 9.48 -4.61
C ASN A 192 1.47 8.38 -5.56
N ARG A 193 2.11 8.23 -6.72
CA ARG A 193 1.76 7.22 -7.74
C ARG A 193 1.96 5.79 -7.24
N LEU A 194 2.93 5.54 -6.37
CA LEU A 194 3.17 4.24 -5.77
C LEU A 194 2.00 3.77 -4.90
N SER A 195 1.23 4.69 -4.31
CA SER A 195 0.00 4.33 -3.61
C SER A 195 -1.10 3.84 -4.57
N ASP A 196 -1.17 4.39 -5.78
CA ASP A 196 -2.07 3.92 -6.84
C ASP A 196 -1.64 2.54 -7.35
N PHE A 197 -0.33 2.36 -7.59
CA PHE A 197 0.25 1.06 -7.95
C PHE A 197 -0.07 -0.02 -6.91
N ALA A 198 0.14 0.26 -5.62
CA ALA A 198 -0.19 -0.68 -4.56
C ALA A 198 -1.70 -0.99 -4.53
N PHE A 199 -2.58 -0.01 -4.83
CA PHE A 199 -4.00 -0.29 -4.97
C PHE A 199 -4.28 -1.24 -6.13
N CYS A 200 -3.74 -0.98 -7.32
CA CYS A 200 -3.92 -1.82 -8.50
C CYS A 200 -3.40 -3.24 -8.27
N CYS A 201 -2.19 -3.38 -7.73
CA CYS A 201 -1.60 -4.67 -7.40
C CYS A 201 -2.41 -5.45 -6.35
N ALA A 202 -3.06 -4.78 -5.39
CA ALA A 202 -3.91 -5.47 -4.43
C ALA A 202 -5.09 -6.16 -5.15
N ARG A 203 -5.67 -5.48 -6.15
CA ARG A 203 -6.74 -6.03 -6.98
C ARG A 203 -6.24 -7.16 -7.87
N VAL A 204 -5.08 -7.01 -8.51
CA VAL A 204 -4.44 -8.07 -9.32
C VAL A 204 -4.15 -9.30 -8.47
N CYS A 205 -3.58 -9.12 -7.27
CA CYS A 205 -3.36 -10.22 -6.33
C CYS A 205 -4.65 -10.97 -6.05
N ALA A 206 -5.75 -10.26 -5.77
CA ALA A 206 -7.04 -10.87 -5.52
C ALA A 206 -7.56 -11.59 -6.78
N PHE A 207 -7.57 -10.91 -7.92
CA PHE A 207 -8.12 -11.42 -9.18
C PHE A 207 -7.41 -12.68 -9.65
N ARG A 208 -6.07 -12.66 -9.76
CA ARG A 208 -5.29 -13.79 -10.28
C ARG A 208 -5.29 -15.00 -9.34
N THR A 209 -5.41 -14.79 -8.03
CA THR A 209 -5.47 -15.90 -7.04
C THR A 209 -6.89 -16.40 -6.75
N GLY A 210 -7.92 -15.82 -7.38
CA GLY A 210 -9.32 -16.17 -7.12
C GLY A 210 -9.83 -15.64 -5.77
N GLY A 211 -9.15 -14.66 -5.17
CA GLY A 211 -9.59 -13.93 -4.00
C GLY A 211 -10.79 -13.03 -4.30
N ILE A 212 -11.65 -12.84 -3.29
CA ILE A 212 -12.89 -12.06 -3.44
C ILE A 212 -12.66 -10.61 -2.98
N GLU A 213 -12.88 -9.66 -3.90
CA GLU A 213 -12.99 -8.23 -3.59
C GLU A 213 -14.35 -7.97 -2.95
N THR A 214 -14.37 -7.47 -1.71
CA THR A 214 -15.62 -7.20 -1.01
C THR A 214 -16.06 -5.77 -1.29
N VAL A 215 -17.20 -5.60 -1.95
CA VAL A 215 -17.76 -4.26 -2.22
C VAL A 215 -18.24 -3.61 -0.92
N PHE A 216 -17.87 -2.35 -0.70
CA PHE A 216 -18.36 -1.55 0.41
C PHE A 216 -19.87 -1.31 0.28
N GLN A 217 -20.61 -1.60 1.34
CA GLN A 217 -22.04 -1.33 1.44
C GLN A 217 -22.29 -0.27 2.50
N SER A 218 -22.75 0.91 2.08
CA SER A 218 -23.18 1.94 3.02
C SER A 218 -24.40 1.45 3.80
N LYS A 219 -24.39 1.60 5.13
CA LYS A 219 -25.59 1.33 5.93
C LYS A 219 -26.64 2.40 5.60
N PRO A 220 -27.91 2.03 5.36
CA PRO A 220 -28.97 3.02 5.16
C PRO A 220 -29.06 3.92 6.40
N ASP A 221 -29.20 5.23 6.16
CA ASP A 221 -29.23 6.24 7.22
C ASP A 221 -30.37 5.96 8.20
N ARG A 222 -30.01 5.62 9.44
CA ARG A 222 -30.98 5.31 10.50
C ARG A 222 -31.79 6.53 10.94
N ARG A 223 -31.40 7.75 10.51
CA ARG A 223 -32.09 9.01 10.87
C ARG A 223 -33.49 9.15 10.25
N HIS A 224 -33.83 8.39 9.20
CA HIS A 224 -35.16 8.44 8.57
C HIS A 224 -36.16 7.37 9.05
N ILE A 225 -35.76 6.45 9.93
CA ILE A 225 -36.66 5.39 10.40
C ILE A 225 -37.67 5.90 11.45
N HIS A 226 -37.34 6.97 12.19
CA HIS A 226 -38.23 7.51 13.22
C HIS A 226 -39.31 8.47 12.70
N THR A 227 -39.18 9.02 11.49
CA THR A 227 -40.18 9.98 10.95
C THR A 227 -41.40 9.29 10.32
N ARG A 228 -41.31 8.01 9.92
CA ARG A 228 -42.46 7.25 9.40
C ARG A 228 -43.25 6.49 10.48
N ALA A 229 -42.66 6.28 11.65
CA ALA A 229 -43.35 5.68 12.79
C ALA A 229 -44.29 6.67 13.52
N ALA A 230 -44.00 7.98 13.44
CA ALA A 230 -44.86 9.02 14.01
C ALA A 230 -46.14 9.25 13.16
N THR A 231 -46.01 9.26 11.83
CA THR A 231 -47.15 9.45 10.91
C THR A 231 -48.08 8.24 10.83
N SER A 232 -47.63 7.04 11.21
CA SER A 232 -48.48 5.84 11.30
C SER A 232 -49.19 5.69 12.66
N LYS A 233 -48.77 6.43 13.69
CA LYS A 233 -49.48 6.50 14.98
C LYS A 233 -50.64 7.52 14.95
N GLU A 234 -50.50 8.60 14.18
CA GLU A 234 -51.60 9.56 13.95
C GLU A 234 -52.66 9.01 12.98
N ALA A 235 -52.27 8.24 11.95
CA ALA A 235 -53.23 7.60 11.04
C ALA A 235 -54.07 6.46 11.67
N ARG A 236 -53.67 5.93 12.83
CA ARG A 236 -54.43 4.91 13.58
C ARG A 236 -55.42 5.50 14.59
N ALA A 237 -55.40 6.81 14.84
CA ALA A 237 -56.33 7.47 15.75
C ALA A 237 -57.63 7.90 15.06
N HIS A 238 -57.71 7.87 13.73
CA HIS A 238 -58.90 8.25 12.95
C HIS A 238 -59.20 7.17 11.90
N GLY A 239 -59.95 6.14 12.29
CA GLY A 239 -60.36 5.08 11.36
C GLY A 239 -61.04 3.91 12.05
N GLY A 240 -62.16 4.17 12.73
CA GLY A 240 -63.11 3.11 13.08
C GLY A 240 -63.93 2.74 11.85
N GLY A 241 -63.96 1.45 11.49
CA GLY A 241 -64.90 0.93 10.48
C GLY A 241 -64.39 -0.26 9.68
N SER A 242 -64.74 -1.46 10.16
CA SER A 242 -65.16 -2.65 9.40
C SER A 242 -64.49 -2.99 8.05
N GLY A 243 -63.89 -4.19 7.97
CA GLY A 243 -63.84 -4.93 6.70
C GLY A 243 -62.60 -5.78 6.45
N SER A 244 -62.75 -7.08 6.70
CA SER A 244 -62.18 -8.18 5.90
C SER A 244 -60.67 -8.39 5.89
N SER A 245 -60.26 -9.39 6.68
CA SER A 245 -59.11 -10.25 6.44
C SER A 245 -59.04 -10.71 4.98
N GLN A 246 -57.90 -10.50 4.31
CA GLN A 246 -57.37 -11.44 3.33
C GLN A 246 -55.85 -11.45 3.35
N VAL A 247 -55.37 -12.68 3.49
CA VAL A 247 -54.00 -13.17 3.48
C VAL A 247 -53.52 -13.20 2.03
N LEU A 248 -52.47 -12.45 1.68
CA LEU A 248 -51.80 -12.64 0.38
C LEU A 248 -50.37 -12.08 0.35
N VAL A 249 -49.41 -12.80 0.93
CA VAL A 249 -48.01 -12.78 0.48
C VAL A 249 -47.41 -14.18 0.69
N VAL A 250 -47.79 -15.13 -0.18
CA VAL A 250 -47.05 -16.38 -0.41
C VAL A 250 -46.56 -16.32 -1.85
N ALA A 251 -45.35 -15.79 -2.05
CA ALA A 251 -44.61 -15.89 -3.31
C ALA A 251 -43.14 -15.49 -3.10
N ALA A 252 -42.39 -16.27 -2.29
CA ALA A 252 -40.94 -16.10 -2.18
C ALA A 252 -40.19 -17.34 -1.63
N VAL A 253 -40.71 -18.56 -1.82
CA VAL A 253 -39.97 -19.80 -1.48
C VAL A 253 -40.45 -20.93 -2.39
N ALA A 254 -39.94 -21.02 -3.63
CA ALA A 254 -40.06 -22.24 -4.48
C ALA A 254 -39.38 -22.10 -5.86
N VAL A 255 -38.05 -21.90 -5.96
CA VAL A 255 -37.29 -22.29 -7.19
C VAL A 255 -35.86 -22.80 -6.89
N ALA A 256 -35.48 -23.06 -5.64
CA ALA A 256 -34.13 -23.55 -5.32
C ALA A 256 -34.16 -24.90 -4.59
N ALA A 257 -34.81 -25.92 -5.17
CA ALA A 257 -34.69 -27.32 -4.74
C ALA A 257 -35.32 -28.30 -5.75
N ALA A 258 -34.73 -28.43 -6.94
CA ALA A 258 -34.86 -29.55 -7.90
C ALA A 258 -34.13 -29.08 -9.16
N VAL A 259 -32.94 -29.55 -9.53
CA VAL A 259 -32.61 -30.94 -9.86
C VAL A 259 -31.10 -31.10 -9.62
N CYS A 260 -30.74 -31.57 -8.42
CA CYS A 260 -29.50 -32.29 -8.21
C CYS A 260 -29.92 -33.76 -8.16
N GLY A 261 -29.90 -34.41 -9.32
CA GLY A 261 -30.41 -35.77 -9.49
C GLY A 261 -29.59 -36.51 -10.54
N ALA A 262 -28.97 -37.59 -10.09
CA ALA A 262 -28.45 -38.72 -10.86
C ALA A 262 -27.12 -38.53 -11.61
N ALA A 263 -26.07 -38.95 -10.92
CA ALA A 263 -24.91 -39.60 -11.51
C ALA A 263 -25.31 -40.72 -12.49
N ILE A 264 -24.74 -40.72 -13.70
CA ILE A 264 -24.54 -41.93 -14.51
C ILE A 264 -23.17 -41.84 -15.21
N MET A 265 -22.29 -42.74 -14.76
CA MET A 265 -21.30 -43.55 -15.49
C MET A 265 -20.69 -43.00 -16.80
N HIS A 266 -19.36 -42.83 -16.85
CA HIS A 266 -18.39 -43.87 -17.26
C HIS A 266 -18.51 -44.32 -18.73
N THR A 267 -17.42 -44.09 -19.50
CA THR A 267 -16.92 -44.93 -20.62
C THR A 267 -17.33 -44.60 -22.06
N VAL A 268 -16.48 -43.85 -22.79
CA VAL A 268 -16.08 -44.05 -24.23
C VAL A 268 -14.74 -43.31 -24.42
N ARG A 269 -13.54 -43.89 -24.31
CA ARG A 269 -12.78 -44.79 -25.21
C ARG A 269 -12.47 -44.22 -26.62
N ARG A 270 -11.19 -43.84 -26.80
CA ARG A 270 -10.31 -43.94 -27.98
C ARG A 270 -10.97 -44.07 -29.38
N HIS A 271 -10.69 -43.12 -30.28
CA HIS A 271 -10.05 -43.30 -31.61
C HIS A 271 -10.12 -41.98 -32.41
N SER A 272 -8.96 -41.34 -32.60
CA SER A 272 -8.45 -40.72 -33.83
C SER A 272 -7.17 -39.96 -33.51
#